data_AF-A0AAJ1JCB6-F1
#
_entry.id   AF-A0AAJ1JCB6-F1
#
_cell.length_a   1.000
_cell.length_b   1.000
_cell.length_c   1.000
_cell.angle_alpha   90.00
_cell.angle_beta   90.00
_cell.angle_gamma   90.00
#
_symmetry.space_group_name_H-M   'P 1'
#
loop_
_entity.id
_entity.type
_entity.pdbx_description
1 polymer ?
#
loop_
_entity_poly.entity_id
_entity_poly.type
_entity_poly.pdbx_seq_one_letter_code
_entity_poly.pdbx_strand_id
1 'polypeptide(L)'
;MRADQYIAYCSVRALKREKDRSLLRKMSYVKYWVLCNQQGAEVIREIQVDDFIEQLRRYLNITRNSQYYFNQQQQIVITCDKPTSIVLTLEWADESAIFVESVSEQSLSSLQNEGNNLQAFLLTLQKIEQLAEQIGETGFAAIFKSQAEKLQKPVEDNEMLCERLFDVACGAWVFGGMGSWNDSSPFLAYEKGLEAEYDRLTNELYHHINLALRYSANQCACDPLN
;
A
#
# COMPACT_ATOMS: atom_id res chain seq x y z
N MET A 1 0.55 2.57 8.94
CA MET A 1 -0.21 2.87 7.71
C MET A 1 -1.66 3.07 8.10
N ARG A 2 -2.41 3.97 7.46
CA ARG A 2 -3.85 4.03 7.75
C ARG A 2 -4.51 2.72 7.33
N ALA A 3 -5.54 2.30 8.05
CA ALA A 3 -6.21 1.01 7.81
C ALA A 3 -6.75 0.92 6.38
N ASP A 4 -7.35 2.01 5.89
CA ASP A 4 -7.91 2.10 4.54
C ASP A 4 -6.85 1.82 3.45
N GLN A 5 -5.70 2.48 3.53
CA GLN A 5 -4.62 2.32 2.55
C GLN A 5 -4.07 0.89 2.54
N TYR A 6 -3.92 0.29 3.73
CA TYR A 6 -3.42 -1.07 3.88
C TYR A 6 -4.38 -2.11 3.32
N ILE A 7 -5.68 -1.98 3.65
CA ILE A 7 -6.72 -2.87 3.15
C ILE A 7 -6.84 -2.75 1.63
N ALA A 8 -6.79 -1.54 1.06
CA ALA A 8 -6.83 -1.33 -0.39
C ALA A 8 -5.67 -2.05 -1.10
N TYR A 9 -4.43 -1.87 -0.61
CA TYR A 9 -3.26 -2.59 -1.13
C TYR A 9 -3.44 -4.12 -1.05
N CYS A 10 -3.83 -4.64 0.12
CA CYS A 10 -4.02 -6.08 0.31
C CYS A 10 -5.13 -6.63 -0.59
N SER A 11 -6.15 -5.84 -0.88
CA SER A 11 -7.26 -6.21 -1.76
C SER A 11 -6.80 -6.34 -3.22
N VAL A 12 -5.97 -5.42 -3.73
CA VAL A 12 -5.37 -5.58 -5.07
C VAL A 12 -4.60 -6.89 -5.17
N ARG A 13 -3.78 -7.20 -4.16
CA ARG A 13 -3.01 -8.44 -4.11
C ARG A 13 -3.88 -9.69 -4.02
N ALA A 14 -4.91 -9.69 -3.17
CA ALA A 14 -5.85 -10.79 -3.05
C ALA A 14 -6.70 -11.02 -4.32
N LEU A 15 -6.94 -9.98 -5.10
CA LEU A 15 -7.56 -10.10 -6.43
C LEU A 15 -6.60 -10.71 -7.46
N LYS A 16 -5.29 -10.46 -7.34
CA LYS A 16 -4.26 -11.03 -8.23
C LYS A 16 -3.83 -12.46 -7.90
N ARG A 17 -3.80 -12.81 -6.61
CA ARG A 17 -3.26 -14.08 -6.12
C ARG A 17 -4.09 -14.66 -4.99
N GLU A 18 -4.46 -15.93 -5.09
CA GLU A 18 -5.26 -16.61 -4.08
C GLU A 18 -4.52 -16.70 -2.74
N LYS A 19 -3.21 -16.95 -2.77
CA LYS A 19 -2.37 -16.99 -1.55
C LYS A 19 -2.41 -15.68 -0.75
N ASP A 20 -2.63 -14.55 -1.42
CA ASP A 20 -2.64 -13.22 -0.80
C ASP A 20 -3.95 -12.90 -0.10
N ARG A 21 -5.02 -13.70 -0.29
CA ARG A 21 -6.25 -13.58 0.51
C ARG A 21 -5.98 -13.73 2.02
N SER A 22 -4.92 -14.46 2.37
CA SER A 22 -4.47 -14.57 3.75
C SER A 22 -4.09 -13.23 4.40
N LEU A 23 -3.68 -12.22 3.62
CA LEU A 23 -3.40 -10.87 4.11
C LEU A 23 -4.67 -10.23 4.67
N LEU A 24 -5.79 -10.37 3.96
CA LEU A 24 -7.08 -9.85 4.40
C LEU A 24 -7.68 -10.67 5.56
N ARG A 25 -7.54 -11.99 5.54
CA ARG A 25 -8.03 -12.87 6.64
C ARG A 25 -7.41 -12.56 8.00
N LYS A 26 -6.18 -12.04 8.02
CA LYS A 26 -5.50 -11.64 9.27
C LYS A 26 -6.05 -10.35 9.87
N MET A 27 -6.90 -9.61 9.15
CA MET A 27 -7.47 -8.34 9.59
C MET A 27 -8.70 -8.58 10.49
N SER A 28 -8.49 -9.20 11.65
CA SER A 28 -9.55 -9.54 12.61
C SER A 28 -10.29 -8.33 13.18
N TYR A 29 -9.75 -7.12 12.99
CA TYR A 29 -10.38 -5.86 13.37
C TYR A 29 -11.43 -5.38 12.35
N VAL A 30 -11.52 -5.99 11.17
CA VAL A 30 -12.56 -5.69 10.17
C VAL A 30 -13.80 -6.51 10.49
N LYS A 31 -14.86 -5.84 10.92
CA LYS A 31 -16.14 -6.44 11.30
C LYS A 31 -17.02 -6.71 10.08
N TYR A 32 -17.04 -5.78 9.13
CA TYR A 32 -17.81 -5.88 7.89
C TYR A 32 -17.00 -5.46 6.68
N TRP A 33 -17.20 -6.18 5.59
CA TRP A 33 -16.72 -5.87 4.25
C TRP A 33 -17.91 -5.42 3.41
N VAL A 34 -17.88 -4.18 2.94
CA VAL A 34 -19.04 -3.53 2.32
C VAL A 34 -18.65 -3.03 0.94
N LEU A 35 -19.52 -3.22 -0.05
CA LEU A 35 -19.43 -2.55 -1.34
C LEU A 35 -20.61 -1.60 -1.50
N CYS A 36 -20.31 -0.33 -1.75
CA CYS A 36 -21.26 0.68 -2.20
C CYS A 36 -21.07 0.91 -3.69
N ASN A 37 -22.16 0.91 -4.45
CA ASN A 37 -22.12 1.20 -5.88
C ASN A 37 -21.92 2.70 -6.16
N GLN A 38 -21.93 3.08 -7.43
CA GLN A 38 -21.71 4.46 -7.90
C GLN A 38 -22.78 5.46 -7.42
N GLN A 39 -23.96 4.97 -7.02
CA GLN A 39 -25.03 5.79 -6.44
C GLN A 39 -24.93 5.90 -4.92
N GLY A 40 -23.91 5.28 -4.30
CA GLY A 40 -23.73 5.21 -2.86
C GLY A 40 -24.63 4.18 -2.17
N ALA A 41 -25.30 3.31 -2.92
CA ALA A 41 -26.13 2.26 -2.35
C ALA A 41 -25.27 1.05 -1.99
N GLU A 42 -25.45 0.54 -0.77
CA GLU A 42 -24.85 -0.73 -0.33
C GLU A 42 -25.42 -1.88 -1.17
N VAL A 43 -24.52 -2.60 -1.86
CA VAL A 43 -24.86 -3.73 -2.73
C VAL A 43 -24.29 -5.06 -2.24
N ILE A 44 -23.25 -5.02 -1.39
CA ILE A 44 -22.68 -6.19 -0.72
C ILE A 44 -22.37 -5.81 0.73
N ARG A 45 -22.69 -6.69 1.67
CA ARG A 45 -22.23 -6.62 3.06
C ARG A 45 -21.95 -8.02 3.57
N GLU A 46 -20.72 -8.26 3.98
CA GLU A 46 -20.28 -9.56 4.46
C GLU A 46 -19.41 -9.47 5.71
N ILE A 47 -19.43 -10.53 6.50
CA ILE A 47 -18.54 -10.68 7.67
C ILE A 47 -17.27 -11.42 7.26
N GLN A 48 -17.41 -12.46 6.44
CA GLN A 48 -16.29 -13.26 5.96
C GLN A 48 -15.69 -12.65 4.69
N VAL A 49 -14.37 -12.44 4.70
CA VAL A 49 -13.70 -11.80 3.57
C VAL A 49 -13.70 -12.65 2.31
N ASP A 50 -13.68 -13.98 2.43
CA ASP A 50 -13.72 -14.86 1.27
C ASP A 50 -15.10 -14.76 0.56
N ASP A 51 -16.21 -14.72 1.32
CA ASP A 51 -17.56 -14.50 0.79
C ASP A 51 -17.67 -13.12 0.11
N PHE A 52 -17.10 -12.09 0.74
CA PHE A 52 -17.03 -10.75 0.15
C PHE A 52 -16.30 -10.74 -1.20
N ILE A 53 -15.11 -11.34 -1.28
CA ILE A 53 -14.30 -11.37 -2.51
C ILE A 53 -15.03 -12.15 -3.62
N GLU A 54 -15.71 -13.24 -3.29
CA GLU A 54 -16.52 -13.98 -4.26
C GLU A 54 -17.69 -13.15 -4.81
N GLN A 55 -18.43 -12.47 -3.93
CA GLN A 55 -19.53 -11.61 -4.35
C GLN A 55 -19.05 -10.39 -5.13
N LEU A 56 -17.94 -9.77 -4.71
CA LEU A 56 -17.31 -8.67 -5.42
C LEU A 56 -16.93 -9.07 -6.85
N ARG A 57 -16.33 -10.25 -7.03
CA ARG A 57 -15.98 -10.79 -8.36
C ARG A 57 -17.19 -11.01 -9.24
N ARG A 58 -18.28 -11.56 -8.68
CA ARG A 58 -19.54 -11.75 -9.42
C ARG A 58 -20.17 -10.41 -9.80
N TYR A 59 -20.28 -9.48 -8.86
CA TYR A 59 -20.88 -8.15 -9.07
C TYR A 59 -20.14 -7.35 -10.14
N LEU A 60 -18.80 -7.31 -10.07
CA LEU A 60 -17.96 -6.57 -11.03
C LEU A 60 -17.78 -7.28 -12.37
N ASN A 61 -18.36 -8.47 -12.55
CA ASN A 61 -18.17 -9.32 -13.73
C ASN A 61 -16.68 -9.52 -14.05
N ILE A 62 -15.88 -9.85 -13.03
CA ILE A 62 -14.45 -10.13 -13.19
C ILE A 62 -14.27 -11.34 -14.13
N THR A 63 -13.42 -11.18 -15.14
CA THR A 63 -13.10 -12.21 -16.15
C THR A 63 -11.61 -12.56 -16.11
N ARG A 64 -11.22 -13.60 -16.86
CA ARG A 64 -9.80 -13.99 -17.01
C ARG A 64 -8.90 -12.92 -17.64
N ASN A 65 -9.49 -11.92 -18.27
CA ASN A 65 -8.74 -10.81 -18.86
C ASN A 65 -8.70 -9.59 -17.91
N SER A 66 -9.36 -9.67 -16.75
CA SER A 66 -9.36 -8.59 -15.79
C SER A 66 -7.96 -8.33 -15.25
N GLN A 67 -7.54 -7.08 -15.27
CA GLN A 67 -6.28 -6.64 -14.67
C GLN A 67 -6.57 -5.75 -13.46
N TYR A 68 -5.67 -5.81 -12.49
CA TYR A 68 -5.82 -5.15 -11.19
C TYR A 68 -4.61 -4.28 -10.93
N TYR A 69 -4.84 -3.04 -10.51
CA TYR A 69 -3.79 -2.06 -10.23
C TYR A 69 -4.08 -1.31 -8.94
N PHE A 70 -3.02 -0.83 -8.32
CA PHE A 70 -3.02 0.11 -7.21
C PHE A 70 -2.46 1.44 -7.72
N ASN A 71 -3.29 2.48 -7.75
CA ASN A 71 -2.92 3.75 -8.37
C ASN A 71 -2.28 4.74 -7.37
N GLN A 72 -1.89 5.92 -7.87
CA GLN A 72 -1.25 6.97 -7.06
C GLN A 72 -2.15 7.54 -5.96
N GLN A 73 -3.47 7.45 -6.12
CA GLN A 73 -4.47 7.83 -5.12
C GLN A 73 -4.76 6.69 -4.12
N GLN A 74 -4.00 5.59 -4.19
CA GLN A 74 -4.16 4.39 -3.35
C GLN A 74 -5.54 3.74 -3.52
N GLN A 75 -6.08 3.79 -4.73
CA GLN A 75 -7.32 3.13 -5.10
C GLN A 75 -7.03 1.83 -5.83
N ILE A 76 -8.02 0.93 -5.79
CA ILE A 76 -8.03 -0.30 -6.57
C ILE A 76 -8.60 0.04 -7.94
N VAL A 77 -7.87 -0.29 -8.99
CA VAL A 77 -8.30 -0.08 -10.36
C VAL A 77 -8.43 -1.43 -11.04
N ILE A 78 -9.59 -1.68 -11.64
CA ILE A 78 -9.92 -2.95 -12.29
C ILE A 78 -10.27 -2.65 -13.74
N THR A 79 -9.56 -3.24 -14.67
CA THR A 79 -9.81 -3.08 -16.11
C THR A 79 -10.36 -4.37 -16.67
N CYS A 80 -11.53 -4.33 -17.31
CA CYS A 80 -12.27 -5.52 -17.79
C CYS A 80 -12.68 -5.35 -19.25
N ASP A 81 -11.80 -5.58 -20.24
CA ASP A 81 -12.05 -5.56 -21.70
C ASP A 81 -12.94 -4.42 -22.23
N LYS A 82 -13.07 -3.34 -21.46
CA LYS A 82 -13.98 -2.21 -21.64
C LYS A 82 -13.16 -0.93 -21.68
N PRO A 83 -13.66 0.12 -22.34
CA PRO A 83 -12.96 1.40 -22.42
C PRO A 83 -12.77 2.08 -21.06
N THR A 84 -13.62 1.76 -20.09
CA THR A 84 -13.61 2.36 -18.74
C THR A 84 -13.14 1.37 -17.68
N SER A 85 -12.34 1.86 -16.74
CA SER A 85 -11.89 1.11 -15.57
C SER A 85 -12.86 1.32 -14.41
N ILE A 86 -13.10 0.25 -13.65
CA ILE A 86 -13.74 0.34 -12.34
C ILE A 86 -12.69 0.81 -11.34
N VAL A 87 -13.05 1.77 -10.50
CA VAL A 87 -12.19 2.28 -9.44
C VAL A 87 -12.90 2.10 -8.10
N LEU A 88 -12.28 1.36 -7.19
CA LEU A 88 -12.75 1.23 -5.80
C LEU A 88 -11.89 2.10 -4.91
N THR A 89 -12.53 3.08 -4.27
CA THR A 89 -11.95 3.85 -3.16
C THR A 89 -12.31 3.15 -1.86
N LEU A 90 -11.37 3.04 -0.93
CA LEU A 90 -11.65 2.43 0.36
C LEU A 90 -11.82 3.49 1.44
N GLU A 91 -12.87 3.33 2.23
CA GLU A 91 -13.18 4.11 3.42
C GLU A 91 -13.20 3.18 4.64
N TRP A 92 -12.65 3.67 5.76
CA TRP A 92 -12.68 2.97 7.04
C TRP A 92 -13.63 3.70 7.98
N ALA A 93 -14.75 3.05 8.32
CA ALA A 93 -15.76 3.61 9.23
C ALA A 93 -16.41 2.49 10.05
N ASP A 94 -16.64 2.71 11.34
CA ASP A 94 -17.34 1.78 12.23
C ASP A 94 -16.87 0.32 12.12
N GLU A 95 -15.55 0.13 12.20
CA GLU A 95 -14.87 -1.17 12.06
C GLU A 95 -15.13 -1.89 10.72
N SER A 96 -15.62 -1.16 9.72
CA SER A 96 -15.99 -1.68 8.42
C SER A 96 -15.03 -1.19 7.34
N ALA A 97 -14.65 -2.10 6.44
CA ALA A 97 -13.95 -1.79 5.21
C ALA A 97 -14.99 -1.54 4.11
N ILE A 98 -15.17 -0.27 3.74
CA ILE A 98 -16.20 0.16 2.78
C ILE A 98 -15.52 0.48 1.45
N PHE A 99 -15.85 -0.30 0.43
CA PHE A 99 -15.41 -0.11 -0.94
C PHE A 99 -16.46 0.74 -1.67
N VAL A 100 -16.07 1.88 -2.19
CA VAL A 100 -16.95 2.79 -2.95
C VAL A 100 -16.59 2.69 -4.43
N GLU A 101 -17.52 2.20 -5.22
CA GLU A 101 -17.38 2.03 -6.66
C GLU A 101 -17.51 3.37 -7.39
N SER A 102 -16.60 3.59 -8.33
CA SER A 102 -16.64 4.67 -9.30
C SER A 102 -16.07 4.18 -10.64
N VAL A 103 -16.14 5.02 -11.67
CA VAL A 103 -15.64 4.70 -13.02
C VAL A 103 -14.69 5.80 -13.46
N SER A 104 -13.61 5.42 -14.13
CA SER A 104 -12.64 6.35 -14.68
C SER A 104 -12.10 5.84 -16.02
N GLU A 105 -11.84 6.76 -16.94
CA GLU A 105 -10.97 6.51 -18.09
C GLU A 105 -9.53 6.59 -17.59
N GLN A 106 -8.89 5.44 -17.32
CA GLN A 106 -7.49 5.41 -16.89
C GLN A 106 -6.62 4.81 -17.98
N SER A 107 -5.51 5.49 -18.28
CA SER A 107 -4.51 4.95 -19.20
C SER A 107 -3.77 3.78 -18.54
N LEU A 108 -3.88 2.58 -19.11
CA LEU A 108 -3.16 1.39 -18.66
C LEU A 108 -1.64 1.62 -18.56
N SER A 109 -1.06 2.39 -19.47
CA SER A 109 0.38 2.70 -19.43
C SER A 109 0.77 3.48 -18.17
N SER A 110 -0.10 4.37 -17.68
CA SER A 110 0.16 5.11 -16.44
C SER A 110 0.12 4.24 -15.17
N LEU A 111 -0.58 3.10 -15.22
CA LEU A 111 -0.71 2.15 -14.11
C LEU A 111 0.43 1.12 -14.09
N GLN A 112 1.01 0.82 -15.26
CA GLN A 112 2.06 -0.18 -15.44
C GLN A 112 3.48 0.38 -15.31
N ASN A 113 3.67 1.69 -15.48
CA ASN A 113 5.00 2.31 -15.62
C ASN A 113 5.69 2.68 -14.30
N GLU A 114 5.42 1.94 -13.22
CA GLU A 114 6.16 2.16 -11.98
C GLU A 114 7.53 1.47 -12.04
N GLY A 115 8.59 2.29 -12.04
CA GLY A 115 9.95 1.78 -11.92
C GLY A 115 10.22 1.22 -10.54
N ASN A 116 11.09 0.22 -10.43
CA ASN A 116 11.59 -0.20 -9.13
C ASN A 116 12.38 0.95 -8.47
N ASN A 117 12.25 1.11 -7.15
CA ASN A 117 12.96 2.13 -6.39
C ASN A 117 13.87 1.56 -5.31
N LEU A 118 14.24 0.28 -5.39
CA LEU A 118 14.98 -0.41 -4.33
C LEU A 118 16.21 0.38 -3.87
N GLN A 119 17.03 0.86 -4.81
CA GLN A 119 18.26 1.58 -4.47
C GLN A 119 18.00 2.97 -3.88
N ALA A 120 17.04 3.72 -4.44
CA ALA A 120 16.68 5.04 -3.92
C ALA A 120 16.03 4.95 -2.52
N PHE A 121 15.20 3.92 -2.31
CA PHE A 121 14.59 3.65 -1.02
C PHE A 121 15.64 3.23 0.02
N LEU A 122 16.57 2.35 -0.34
CA LEU A 122 17.71 1.97 0.52
C LEU A 122 18.53 3.19 0.94
N LEU A 123 18.94 4.03 -0.01
CA LEU A 123 19.70 5.25 0.27
C LEU A 123 18.93 6.20 1.19
N THR A 124 17.63 6.35 0.99
CA THR A 124 16.78 7.20 1.84
C THR A 124 16.70 6.65 3.26
N LEU A 125 16.52 5.32 3.43
CA LEU A 125 16.52 4.67 4.73
C LEU A 125 17.84 4.87 5.49
N GLN A 126 18.97 4.74 4.80
CA GLN A 126 20.31 4.97 5.39
C GLN A 126 20.51 6.43 5.81
N LYS A 127 20.05 7.39 5.01
CA LYS A 127 20.15 8.81 5.35
C LYS A 127 19.24 9.20 6.51
N ILE A 128 17.99 8.73 6.51
CA ILE A 128 17.04 9.05 7.58
C ILE A 128 17.35 8.30 8.88
N GLU A 129 17.99 7.13 8.83
CA GLU A 129 18.64 6.49 9.97
C GLU A 129 19.67 7.42 10.62
N GLN A 130 20.62 7.95 9.84
CA GLN A 130 21.64 8.87 10.35
C GLN A 130 21.04 10.15 10.92
N LEU A 131 20.03 10.71 10.26
CA LEU A 131 19.30 11.86 10.80
C LEU A 131 18.65 11.53 12.15
N ALA A 132 17.96 10.39 12.25
CA ALA A 132 17.29 9.96 13.48
C ALA A 132 18.29 9.80 14.64
N GLU A 133 19.47 9.23 14.38
CA GLU A 133 20.56 9.17 15.39
C GLU A 133 21.02 10.57 15.81
N GLN A 134 21.25 11.48 14.85
CA GLN A 134 21.71 12.84 15.14
C GLN A 134 20.70 13.61 15.98
N ILE A 135 19.39 13.44 15.73
CA ILE A 135 18.33 14.11 16.48
C ILE A 135 17.97 13.43 17.81
N GLY A 136 18.55 12.27 18.12
CA GLY A 136 18.33 11.54 19.37
C GLY A 136 17.16 10.55 19.33
N GLU A 137 16.55 10.33 18.17
CA GLU A 137 15.42 9.44 17.93
C GLU A 137 15.90 8.00 17.64
N THR A 138 16.62 7.41 18.60
CA THR A 138 17.33 6.12 18.40
C THR A 138 16.39 4.94 18.11
N GLY A 139 15.13 4.99 18.58
CA GLY A 139 14.12 4.00 18.24
C GLY A 139 13.77 4.01 16.75
N PHE A 140 13.61 5.20 16.15
CA PHE A 140 13.37 5.35 14.72
C PHE A 140 14.61 5.00 13.90
N ALA A 141 15.80 5.38 14.36
CA ALA A 141 17.05 4.96 13.73
C ALA A 141 17.13 3.42 13.59
N ALA A 142 16.79 2.69 14.66
CA ALA A 142 16.76 1.22 14.62
C ALA A 142 15.72 0.66 13.63
N ILE A 143 14.55 1.30 13.50
CA ILE A 143 13.53 0.92 12.51
C ILE A 143 14.07 1.07 11.09
N PHE A 144 14.66 2.23 10.79
CA PHE A 144 15.20 2.57 9.47
C PHE A 144 16.37 1.66 9.09
N LYS A 145 17.29 1.44 10.03
CA LYS A 145 18.39 0.48 9.89
C LYS A 145 17.89 -0.92 9.54
N SER A 146 16.95 -1.43 10.33
CA SER A 146 16.38 -2.77 10.13
C SER A 146 15.73 -2.91 8.74
N GLN A 147 15.06 -1.86 8.26
CA GLN A 147 14.45 -1.85 6.93
C GLN A 147 15.51 -1.77 5.82
N ALA A 148 16.57 -0.96 6.00
CA ALA A 148 17.70 -0.88 5.07
C ALA A 148 18.43 -2.23 4.95
N GLU A 149 18.67 -2.92 6.07
CA GLU A 149 19.29 -4.25 6.09
C GLU A 149 18.45 -5.29 5.33
N LYS A 150 17.12 -5.19 5.37
CA LYS A 150 16.24 -6.05 4.55
C LYS A 150 16.42 -5.78 3.06
N LEU A 151 16.47 -4.52 2.62
CA LEU A 151 16.63 -4.15 1.20
C LEU A 151 18.01 -4.53 0.63
N GLN A 152 19.04 -4.61 1.46
CA GLN A 152 20.39 -5.02 1.04
C GLN A 152 20.50 -6.51 0.74
N LYS A 153 19.56 -7.34 1.22
CA LYS A 153 19.58 -8.77 0.95
C LYS A 153 19.38 -9.03 -0.55
N PRO A 154 20.09 -9.99 -1.14
CA PRO A 154 19.93 -10.33 -2.55
C PRO A 154 18.47 -10.72 -2.84
N VAL A 155 18.05 -10.41 -4.05
CA VAL A 155 16.72 -10.69 -4.58
C VAL A 155 16.91 -11.54 -5.83
N GLU A 156 16.30 -12.72 -5.84
CA GLU A 156 16.50 -13.73 -6.90
C GLU A 156 15.58 -13.49 -8.10
N ASP A 157 14.35 -13.04 -7.83
CA ASP A 157 13.34 -12.79 -8.84
C ASP A 157 12.44 -11.60 -8.47
N ASN A 158 11.55 -11.24 -9.39
CA ASN A 158 10.63 -10.12 -9.20
C ASN A 158 9.57 -10.39 -8.12
N GLU A 159 9.22 -11.64 -7.85
CA GLU A 159 8.27 -11.96 -6.80
C GLU A 159 8.87 -11.65 -5.42
N MET A 160 10.09 -12.14 -5.18
CA MET A 160 10.87 -11.81 -4.00
C MET A 160 11.11 -10.30 -3.86
N LEU A 161 11.28 -9.57 -4.97
CA LEU A 161 11.37 -8.11 -4.97
C LEU A 161 10.07 -7.47 -4.46
N CYS A 162 8.92 -7.90 -4.98
CA CYS A 162 7.62 -7.36 -4.60
C CYS A 162 7.31 -7.61 -3.12
N GLU A 163 7.57 -8.82 -2.63
CA GLU A 163 7.39 -9.14 -1.20
C GLU A 163 8.34 -8.31 -0.32
N ARG A 164 9.62 -8.17 -0.73
CA ARG A 164 10.60 -7.37 0.00
C ARG A 164 10.19 -5.90 0.11
N LEU A 165 9.80 -5.30 -1.01
CA LEU A 165 9.39 -3.90 -1.07
C LEU A 165 8.15 -3.64 -0.23
N PHE A 166 7.18 -4.57 -0.22
CA PHE A 166 6.02 -4.49 0.65
C PHE A 166 6.38 -4.56 2.13
N ASP A 167 7.17 -5.55 2.52
CA ASP A 167 7.58 -5.75 3.92
C ASP A 167 8.32 -4.53 4.48
N VAL A 168 9.23 -3.97 3.67
CA VAL A 168 10.01 -2.78 4.04
C VAL A 168 9.13 -1.54 4.06
N ALA A 169 8.22 -1.37 3.08
CA ALA A 169 7.29 -0.25 3.08
C ALA A 169 6.37 -0.25 4.31
N CYS A 170 5.89 -1.42 4.73
CA CYS A 170 5.11 -1.56 5.96
C CYS A 170 5.95 -1.29 7.21
N GLY A 171 7.16 -1.86 7.27
CA GLY A 171 8.06 -1.70 8.41
C GLY A 171 8.63 -0.29 8.58
N ALA A 172 8.74 0.47 7.49
CA ALA A 172 9.22 1.86 7.51
C ALA A 172 8.08 2.89 7.66
N TRP A 173 6.81 2.46 7.74
CA TRP A 173 5.70 3.39 7.90
C TRP A 173 5.65 3.95 9.32
N VAL A 174 6.07 5.21 9.48
CA VAL A 174 6.20 5.88 10.79
C VAL A 174 5.31 7.12 10.96
N PHE A 175 4.40 7.40 10.01
CA PHE A 175 3.71 8.70 9.87
C PHE A 175 2.33 8.82 10.56
N GLY A 176 1.98 7.99 11.54
CA GLY A 176 0.67 8.14 12.19
C GLY A 176 0.52 7.42 13.51
N GLY A 177 -0.48 7.85 14.28
CA GLY A 177 -0.69 7.42 15.67
C GLY A 177 0.08 8.29 16.67
N MET A 178 -0.14 8.05 17.97
CA MET A 178 0.65 8.66 19.03
C MET A 178 2.06 8.05 19.07
N GLY A 179 3.08 8.88 19.24
CA GLY A 179 4.49 8.50 19.19
C GLY A 179 5.00 8.32 17.76
N SER A 180 4.40 8.99 16.78
CA SER A 180 4.83 8.90 15.38
C SER A 180 6.11 9.71 15.12
N TRP A 181 6.77 9.45 14.00
CA TRP A 181 7.92 10.22 13.53
C TRP A 181 7.60 11.71 13.34
N ASN A 182 6.33 12.07 13.19
CA ASN A 182 5.91 13.45 13.01
C ASN A 182 5.58 14.14 14.34
N ASP A 183 5.72 13.45 15.48
CA ASP A 183 5.34 13.99 16.79
C ASP A 183 6.48 14.84 17.38
N SER A 184 7.56 14.21 17.86
CA SER A 184 8.70 14.88 18.49
C SER A 184 9.81 15.24 17.51
N SER A 185 9.99 14.43 16.46
CA SER A 185 11.17 14.51 15.60
C SER A 185 11.32 15.83 14.83
N PRO A 186 10.25 16.52 14.35
CA PRO A 186 10.41 17.85 13.74
C PRO A 186 11.03 18.87 14.71
N PHE A 187 10.58 18.87 15.97
CA PHE A 187 11.08 19.78 17.00
C PHE A 187 12.55 19.48 17.33
N LEU A 188 12.91 18.20 17.48
CA LEU A 188 14.29 17.79 17.75
C LEU A 188 15.24 18.12 16.60
N ALA A 189 14.76 18.01 15.35
CA ALA A 189 15.52 18.43 14.18
C ALA A 189 15.74 19.95 14.18
N TYR A 190 14.71 20.73 14.51
CA TYR A 190 14.83 22.19 14.67
C TYR A 190 15.87 22.58 15.74
N GLU A 191 15.83 21.96 16.92
CA GLU A 191 16.80 22.24 18.01
C GLU A 191 18.26 22.02 17.59
N LYS A 192 18.50 21.17 16.59
CA LYS A 192 19.82 20.84 16.05
C LYS A 192 20.16 21.55 14.73
N GLY A 193 19.26 22.40 14.23
CA GLY A 193 19.44 23.09 12.94
C GLY A 193 19.36 22.16 11.72
N LEU A 194 18.64 21.05 11.85
CA LEU A 194 18.48 20.00 10.82
C LEU A 194 17.07 19.95 10.21
N GLU A 195 16.23 20.97 10.45
CA GLU A 195 14.83 21.04 9.98
C GLU A 195 14.70 20.80 8.47
N ALA A 196 15.51 21.47 7.64
CA ALA A 196 15.46 21.33 6.19
C ALA A 196 15.79 19.89 5.72
N GLU A 197 16.72 19.22 6.41
CA GLU A 197 17.09 17.85 6.11
C GLU A 197 16.01 16.86 6.60
N TYR A 198 15.39 17.14 7.74
CA TYR A 198 14.22 16.42 8.23
C TYR A 198 13.07 16.47 7.24
N ASP A 199 12.67 17.64 6.79
CA ASP A 199 11.56 17.80 5.84
C ASP A 199 11.85 17.07 4.53
N ARG A 200 13.07 17.21 4.01
CA ARG A 200 13.50 16.56 2.76
C ARG A 200 13.45 15.04 2.89
N LEU A 201 14.09 14.46 3.91
CA LEU A 201 14.19 13.01 4.09
C LEU A 201 12.85 12.38 4.48
N THR A 202 12.03 13.06 5.28
CA THR A 202 10.68 12.61 5.65
C THR A 202 9.78 12.52 4.42
N ASN A 203 9.83 13.53 3.54
CA ASN A 203 9.09 13.52 2.27
C ASN A 203 9.62 12.45 1.29
N GLU A 204 10.94 12.29 1.17
CA GLU A 204 11.56 11.22 0.36
C GLU A 204 11.15 9.83 0.86
N LEU A 205 11.16 9.62 2.19
CA LEU A 205 10.74 8.36 2.79
C LEU A 205 9.27 8.07 2.47
N TYR A 206 8.39 9.04 2.69
CA TYR A 206 6.96 8.89 2.36
C TYR A 206 6.75 8.57 0.88
N HIS A 207 7.46 9.28 0.00
CA HIS A 207 7.40 9.05 -1.44
C HIS A 207 7.84 7.61 -1.81
N HIS A 208 8.98 7.15 -1.29
CA HIS A 208 9.53 5.84 -1.61
C HIS A 208 8.71 4.68 -1.02
N ILE A 209 8.13 4.84 0.16
CA ILE A 209 7.17 3.87 0.71
C ILE A 209 5.99 3.71 -0.23
N ASN A 210 5.37 4.81 -0.66
CA ASN A 210 4.20 4.77 -1.53
C ASN A 210 4.51 4.17 -2.91
N LEU A 211 5.68 4.48 -3.47
CA LEU A 211 6.11 3.91 -4.74
C LEU A 211 6.46 2.42 -4.60
N ALA A 212 7.08 2.00 -3.49
CA ALA A 212 7.35 0.59 -3.21
C ALA A 212 6.04 -0.23 -3.08
N LEU A 213 5.02 0.32 -2.41
CA LEU A 213 3.70 -0.31 -2.32
C LEU A 213 3.04 -0.47 -3.69
N ARG A 214 3.01 0.58 -4.50
CA ARG A 214 2.40 0.50 -5.83
C ARG A 214 3.19 -0.41 -6.77
N TYR A 215 4.52 -0.34 -6.79
CA TYR A 215 5.36 -1.29 -7.54
C TYR A 215 5.06 -2.73 -7.13
N SER A 216 5.08 -3.00 -5.82
CA SER A 216 4.82 -4.34 -5.27
C SER A 216 3.43 -4.86 -5.64
N ALA A 217 2.39 -4.03 -5.55
CA ALA A 217 1.04 -4.42 -5.93
C ALA A 217 0.89 -4.62 -7.45
N ASN A 218 1.54 -3.78 -8.26
CA ASN A 218 1.32 -3.73 -9.71
C ASN A 218 2.17 -4.72 -10.48
N GLN A 219 3.41 -4.96 -10.04
CA GLN A 219 4.38 -5.82 -10.71
C GLN A 219 4.46 -7.22 -10.12
N CYS A 220 3.79 -7.51 -9.00
CA CYS A 220 3.69 -8.90 -8.53
C CYS A 220 2.95 -9.77 -9.54
N ALA A 221 3.31 -11.05 -9.60
CA ALA A 221 2.68 -12.02 -10.49
C ALA A 221 1.15 -12.08 -10.24
N CYS A 222 0.41 -12.38 -11.32
CA CYS A 222 -0.99 -12.77 -11.24
C CYS A 222 -1.09 -14.30 -11.38
N ASP A 223 -1.99 -14.93 -10.64
CA ASP A 223 -2.28 -16.35 -10.83
C ASP A 223 -2.84 -16.58 -12.25
N PRO A 224 -2.43 -17.66 -12.94
CA PRO A 224 -2.84 -17.95 -14.32
C PRO A 224 -4.34 -18.26 -14.49
N LEU A 225 -5.09 -18.31 -13.38
CA LEU A 225 -6.54 -18.59 -13.34
C LEU A 225 -7.38 -17.37 -12.94
N ASN A 226 -6.76 -16.21 -12.70
CA ASN A 226 -7.50 -14.96 -12.52
C ASN A 226 -7.99 -14.38 -13.84
#